data_AF-A0A1G6V3Q6-F1
#
_entry.id   AF-A0A1G6V3Q6-F1
#
_cell.length_a   1.000
_cell.length_b   1.000
_cell.length_c   1.000
_cell.angle_alpha   90.00
_cell.angle_beta   90.00
_cell.angle_gamma   90.00
#
_symmetry.space_group_name_H-M   'P 1'
#
loop_
_entity.id
_entity.type
_entity.pdbx_description
1 polymer ?
#
loop_
_entity_poly.entity_id
_entity_poly.type
_entity_poly.pdbx_seq_one_letter_code
_entity_poly.pdbx_strand_id
1 'polypeptide(L)'
;MKIDGFLLAMLAAVLLALAWPAPGAPGGILHLASVTKYGIGLVFFLQGSMLSPAAMRSGAAKWQLHLFVQAMTFVVFPIIGGIAYRLLSGMVTEELRLGFFFLCAMASTITSSVAMTALAAGDVPSAVFNASISGLIGMIATPVIMLWVGAGGHAMPPLLDTILGILATLAIPFALGQICRPLTLPFLGTRKKAVNRVDRFMIILIVYASFCDSTASGVWHRFSIGQLLVVALLASLMLFIMLLLTSLCAKALGFSREERITAMFCGSKKSLASGAPTAKIMFAGHPGLGMIMLPLLLYHQIQLVVCTILAGSCARDNTARAE
;
A
#
# COMPACT_ATOMS: atom_id res chain seq x y z
N MET A 1 -10.86 6.92 20.69
CA MET A 1 -10.61 6.41 19.32
C MET A 1 -11.42 5.14 19.14
N LYS A 2 -12.30 5.04 18.13
CA LYS A 2 -12.91 3.74 17.79
C LYS A 2 -11.85 2.91 17.07
N ILE A 3 -11.54 1.71 17.56
CA ILE A 3 -10.59 0.81 16.90
C ILE A 3 -11.18 0.47 15.52
N ASP A 4 -10.40 0.64 14.44
CA ASP A 4 -10.86 0.29 13.09
C ASP A 4 -11.04 -1.23 13.02
N GLY A 5 -12.27 -1.69 12.73
CA GLY A 5 -12.57 -3.11 12.60
C GLY A 5 -11.72 -3.83 11.55
N PHE A 6 -11.19 -3.09 10.56
CA PHE A 6 -10.26 -3.64 9.58
C PHE A 6 -8.91 -4.03 10.20
N LEU A 7 -8.38 -3.22 11.12
CA LEU A 7 -7.15 -3.53 11.85
C LEU A 7 -7.32 -4.82 12.66
N LEU A 8 -8.41 -4.91 13.42
CA LEU A 8 -8.72 -6.10 14.23
C LEU A 8 -8.86 -7.35 13.36
N ALA A 9 -9.57 -7.24 12.23
CA ALA A 9 -9.74 -8.35 11.31
C ALA A 9 -8.43 -8.78 10.64
N MET A 10 -7.56 -7.83 10.29
CA MET A 10 -6.23 -8.13 9.73
C MET A 10 -5.35 -8.87 10.74
N LEU A 11 -5.32 -8.38 11.99
CA LEU A 11 -4.55 -9.02 13.07
C LEU A 11 -5.10 -10.41 13.39
N ALA A 12 -6.42 -10.56 13.45
CA ALA A 12 -7.07 -11.85 13.62
C ALA A 12 -6.73 -12.82 12.48
N ALA A 13 -6.70 -12.35 11.23
CA ALA A 13 -6.31 -13.18 10.09
C ALA A 13 -4.86 -13.63 10.18
N VAL A 14 -3.93 -12.75 10.55
CA VAL A 14 -2.52 -13.11 10.78
C VAL A 14 -2.40 -14.16 11.88
N LEU A 15 -3.04 -13.96 13.03
CA LEU A 15 -3.01 -14.92 14.14
C LEU A 15 -3.62 -16.28 13.74
N LEU A 16 -4.72 -16.27 13.00
CA LEU A 16 -5.35 -17.49 12.49
C LEU A 16 -4.44 -18.22 11.51
N ALA A 17 -3.75 -17.51 10.62
CA ALA A 17 -2.81 -18.10 9.67
C ALA A 17 -1.56 -18.71 10.34
N LEU A 18 -1.16 -18.17 11.50
CA LEU A 18 -0.07 -18.73 12.31
C LEU A 18 -0.53 -19.97 13.09
N ALA A 19 -1.75 -19.96 13.64
CA ALA A 19 -2.27 -21.06 14.44
C ALA A 19 -2.81 -22.24 13.60
N TRP A 20 -3.44 -21.95 12.47
CA TRP A 20 -4.09 -22.96 11.62
C TRP A 20 -3.91 -22.63 10.13
N PRO A 21 -2.74 -22.91 9.54
CA PRO A 21 -2.45 -22.58 8.14
C PRO A 21 -3.11 -23.52 7.11
N ALA A 22 -3.47 -24.75 7.52
CA ALA A 22 -3.95 -25.80 6.61
C ALA A 22 -5.13 -25.39 5.70
N PRO A 23 -6.14 -24.62 6.17
CA PRO A 23 -7.24 -24.21 5.31
C PRO A 23 -6.81 -23.26 4.18
N GLY A 24 -5.78 -22.45 4.41
CA GLY A 24 -5.33 -21.40 3.49
C GLY A 24 -4.06 -21.71 2.70
N ALA A 25 -3.34 -22.77 3.07
CA ALA A 25 -2.14 -23.23 2.38
C ALA A 25 -2.43 -23.71 0.93
N PRO A 26 -1.41 -23.83 0.06
CA PRO A 26 -1.57 -24.42 -1.27
C PRO A 26 -2.22 -25.81 -1.19
N GLY A 27 -3.32 -26.00 -1.91
CA GLY A 27 -4.10 -27.26 -1.86
C GLY A 27 -5.07 -27.38 -0.67
N GLY A 28 -5.17 -26.36 0.19
CA GLY A 28 -6.13 -26.32 1.30
C GLY A 28 -7.58 -26.15 0.84
N ILE A 29 -8.51 -26.49 1.73
CA ILE A 29 -9.97 -26.54 1.46
C ILE A 29 -10.58 -25.22 0.95
N LEU A 30 -9.94 -24.08 1.23
CA LEU A 30 -10.44 -22.77 0.82
C LEU A 30 -10.01 -22.38 -0.62
N HIS A 31 -9.13 -23.17 -1.26
CA HIS A 31 -8.58 -22.89 -2.59
C HIS A 31 -8.17 -21.41 -2.78
N LEU A 32 -7.50 -20.85 -1.75
CA LEU A 32 -7.22 -19.41 -1.69
C LEU A 32 -6.38 -18.90 -2.86
N ALA A 33 -5.58 -19.76 -3.51
CA ALA A 33 -4.86 -19.38 -4.72
C ALA A 33 -5.81 -18.84 -5.82
N SER A 34 -6.91 -19.55 -6.09
CA SER A 34 -7.91 -19.16 -7.07
C SER A 34 -8.76 -18.00 -6.56
N VAL A 35 -9.24 -18.08 -5.31
CA VAL A 35 -10.08 -17.03 -4.71
C VAL A 35 -9.35 -15.69 -4.70
N THR A 36 -8.07 -15.66 -4.29
CA THR A 36 -7.28 -14.42 -4.29
C THR A 36 -7.00 -13.94 -5.70
N LYS A 37 -6.75 -14.82 -6.68
CA LYS A 37 -6.54 -14.42 -8.08
C LYS A 37 -7.75 -13.66 -8.65
N TYR A 38 -8.95 -14.22 -8.54
CA TYR A 38 -10.17 -13.55 -9.01
C TYR A 38 -10.57 -12.38 -8.12
N GLY A 39 -10.34 -12.49 -6.81
CA GLY A 39 -10.59 -11.44 -5.83
C GLY A 39 -9.78 -10.17 -6.10
N ILE A 40 -8.50 -10.30 -6.45
CA ILE A 40 -7.66 -9.16 -6.86
C ILE A 40 -8.26 -8.46 -8.08
N GLY A 41 -8.66 -9.23 -9.11
CA GLY A 41 -9.31 -8.69 -10.30
C GLY A 41 -10.61 -7.94 -9.96
N LEU A 42 -11.45 -8.52 -9.09
CA LEU A 42 -12.67 -7.85 -8.60
C LEU A 42 -12.36 -6.54 -7.87
N VAL A 43 -11.37 -6.55 -6.98
CA VAL A 43 -10.96 -5.35 -6.23
C VAL A 43 -10.52 -4.24 -7.17
N PHE A 44 -9.63 -4.52 -8.10
CA PHE A 44 -9.12 -3.52 -9.03
C PHE A 44 -10.19 -3.06 -10.02
N PHE A 45 -11.11 -3.93 -10.43
CA PHE A 45 -12.30 -3.55 -11.19
C PHE A 45 -13.19 -2.58 -10.41
N LEU A 46 -13.48 -2.87 -9.14
CA LEU A 46 -14.27 -1.99 -8.28
C LEU A 46 -13.58 -0.63 -8.07
N GLN A 47 -12.27 -0.62 -7.83
CA GLN A 47 -11.48 0.60 -7.71
C GLN A 47 -11.51 1.42 -9.01
N GLY A 48 -11.39 0.74 -10.15
CA GLY A 48 -11.56 1.31 -11.49
C GLY A 48 -12.94 1.95 -11.64
N SER A 49 -14.03 1.23 -11.40
CA SER A 49 -15.38 1.79 -11.52
C SER A 49 -15.65 2.95 -10.56
N MET A 50 -15.06 2.94 -9.36
CA MET A 50 -15.29 3.98 -8.35
C MET A 50 -14.49 5.27 -8.58
N LEU A 51 -13.38 5.21 -9.33
CA LEU A 51 -12.55 6.39 -9.58
C LEU A 51 -13.24 7.36 -10.56
N SER A 52 -13.27 8.64 -10.21
CA SER A 52 -13.92 9.69 -11.00
C SER A 52 -12.96 10.37 -11.97
N PRO A 53 -13.15 10.25 -13.31
CA PRO A 53 -12.33 10.96 -14.29
C PRO A 53 -12.41 12.49 -14.15
N ALA A 54 -13.58 13.02 -13.76
CA ALA A 54 -13.74 14.45 -13.51
C ALA A 54 -12.92 14.92 -12.30
N ALA A 55 -12.82 14.11 -11.24
CA ALA A 55 -11.96 14.40 -10.09
C ALA A 55 -10.47 14.34 -10.45
N MET A 56 -10.07 13.41 -11.32
CA MET A 56 -8.70 13.38 -11.84
C MET A 56 -8.39 14.62 -12.69
N ARG A 57 -9.28 14.99 -13.62
CA ARG A 57 -9.08 16.16 -14.50
C ARG A 57 -8.99 17.47 -13.71
N SER A 58 -9.82 17.64 -12.68
CA SER A 58 -9.79 18.83 -11.82
C SER A 58 -8.52 18.93 -10.97
N GLY A 59 -7.94 17.80 -10.55
CA GLY A 59 -6.66 17.79 -9.84
C GLY A 59 -5.46 18.06 -10.74
N ALA A 60 -5.51 17.70 -12.03
CA ALA A 60 -4.36 17.60 -12.93
C ALA A 60 -3.57 18.90 -13.18
N ALA A 61 -4.17 20.07 -12.95
CA ALA A 61 -3.52 21.37 -13.20
C ALA A 61 -2.32 21.63 -12.27
N LYS A 62 -2.26 20.98 -11.10
CA LYS A 62 -1.25 21.23 -10.06
C LYS A 62 0.00 20.35 -10.24
N TRP A 63 0.62 20.43 -11.41
CA TRP A 63 1.74 19.56 -11.81
C TRP A 63 2.93 19.59 -10.83
N GLN A 64 3.22 20.74 -10.21
CA GLN A 64 4.31 20.87 -9.23
C GLN A 64 4.07 20.00 -7.99
N LEU A 65 2.83 20.01 -7.48
CA LEU A 65 2.43 19.15 -6.37
C LEU A 65 2.48 17.68 -6.78
N HIS A 66 2.04 17.35 -8.00
CA HIS A 66 2.08 15.97 -8.47
C HIS A 66 3.50 15.44 -8.58
N LEU A 67 4.38 16.20 -9.24
CA LEU A 67 5.79 15.85 -9.37
C LEU A 67 6.44 15.68 -8.00
N PHE A 68 6.17 16.59 -7.06
CA PHE A 68 6.64 16.48 -5.69
C PHE A 68 6.21 15.18 -5.01
N VAL A 69 4.92 14.84 -5.05
CA VAL A 69 4.39 13.62 -4.41
C VAL A 69 4.94 12.36 -5.07
N GLN A 70 5.04 12.32 -6.39
CA GLN A 70 5.61 11.16 -7.09
C GLN A 70 7.11 11.02 -6.81
N ALA A 71 7.86 12.11 -6.76
CA ALA A 71 9.28 12.09 -6.39
C ALA A 71 9.48 11.61 -4.94
N MET A 72 8.63 12.05 -4.00
CA MET A 72 8.67 11.53 -2.63
C MET A 72 8.40 10.02 -2.61
N THR A 73 7.46 9.54 -3.42
CA THR A 73 7.03 8.13 -3.44
C THR A 73 8.02 7.19 -4.12
N PHE A 74 8.58 7.59 -5.26
CA PHE A 74 9.39 6.72 -6.14
C PHE A 74 10.87 7.11 -6.24
N VAL A 75 11.30 8.19 -5.59
CA VAL A 75 12.72 8.59 -5.52
C VAL A 75 13.18 8.63 -4.06
N VAL A 76 12.57 9.48 -3.23
CA VAL A 76 13.03 9.68 -1.84
C VAL A 76 12.84 8.42 -1.01
N PHE A 77 11.65 7.82 -1.04
CA PHE A 77 11.38 6.55 -0.34
C PHE A 77 12.39 5.45 -0.72
N PRO A 78 12.58 5.10 -2.02
CA PRO A 78 13.57 4.11 -2.42
C PRO A 78 15.02 4.46 -2.05
N ILE A 79 15.41 5.74 -2.08
CA ILE A 79 16.77 6.13 -1.64
C ILE A 79 16.96 5.83 -0.15
N ILE A 80 16.02 6.26 0.71
CA ILE A 80 16.09 5.97 2.15
C ILE A 80 16.01 4.46 2.38
N GLY A 81 15.15 3.76 1.64
CA GLY A 81 15.03 2.31 1.67
C GLY A 81 16.33 1.61 1.28
N GLY A 82 17.05 2.10 0.28
CA GLY A 82 18.31 1.53 -0.19
C GLY A 82 19.45 1.74 0.80
N ILE A 83 19.49 2.91 1.45
CA ILE A 83 20.40 3.18 2.58
C ILE A 83 20.07 2.21 3.73
N ALA A 84 18.80 2.12 4.12
CA ALA A 84 18.36 1.19 5.16
C ALA A 84 18.67 -0.27 4.80
N TYR A 85 18.47 -0.68 3.54
CA TYR A 85 18.78 -2.02 3.06
C TYR A 85 20.25 -2.39 3.29
N ARG A 86 21.18 -1.45 3.06
CA ARG A 86 22.61 -1.67 3.34
C ARG A 86 22.90 -1.71 4.84
N LEU A 87 22.34 -0.78 5.61
CA LEU A 87 22.55 -0.68 7.06
C LEU A 87 21.99 -1.87 7.85
N LEU A 88 20.88 -2.45 7.38
CA LEU A 88 20.20 -3.57 8.01
C LEU A 88 20.86 -4.93 7.70
N SER A 89 21.94 -4.96 6.91
CA SER A 89 22.68 -6.19 6.61
C SER A 89 23.20 -6.84 7.89
N GLY A 90 22.84 -8.10 8.13
CA GLY A 90 23.22 -8.84 9.34
C GLY A 90 22.40 -8.52 10.59
N MET A 91 21.58 -7.45 10.58
CA MET A 91 20.68 -7.11 11.69
C MET A 91 19.31 -7.80 11.59
N VAL A 92 18.82 -7.99 10.37
CA VAL A 92 17.54 -8.64 10.05
C VAL A 92 17.75 -9.71 9.00
N THR A 93 16.79 -10.64 8.87
CA THR A 93 16.83 -11.64 7.81
C THR A 93 16.72 -11.00 6.44
N GLU A 94 17.22 -11.70 5.42
CA GLU A 94 17.22 -11.20 4.04
C GLU A 94 15.80 -10.88 3.53
N GLU A 95 14.82 -11.69 3.90
CA GLU A 95 13.42 -11.52 3.52
C GLU A 95 12.81 -10.25 4.12
N LEU A 96 13.15 -9.93 5.37
CA LEU A 96 12.69 -8.69 6.01
C LEU A 96 13.37 -7.47 5.39
N ARG A 97 14.64 -7.60 5.04
CA ARG A 97 15.42 -6.55 4.37
C ARG A 97 14.82 -6.25 2.99
N LEU A 98 14.55 -7.29 2.21
CA LEU A 98 13.85 -7.21 0.92
C LEU A 98 12.44 -6.64 1.10
N GLY A 99 11.69 -7.09 2.11
CA GLY A 99 10.36 -6.59 2.42
C GLY A 99 10.32 -5.12 2.78
N PHE A 100 11.34 -4.63 3.51
CA PHE A 100 11.46 -3.22 3.86
C PHE A 100 11.77 -2.36 2.64
N PHE A 101 12.65 -2.83 1.75
CA PHE A 101 12.91 -2.14 0.49
C PHE A 101 11.70 -2.18 -0.45
N PHE A 102 10.98 -3.30 -0.49
CA PHE A 102 9.72 -3.45 -1.23
C PHE A 102 8.67 -2.44 -0.75
N LEU A 103 8.47 -2.30 0.56
CA LEU A 103 7.65 -1.23 1.15
C LEU A 103 8.04 0.15 0.62
N CYS A 104 9.34 0.45 0.51
CA CYS A 104 9.82 1.73 -0.01
C CYS A 104 9.54 1.90 -1.51
N ALA A 105 9.57 0.82 -2.29
CA ALA A 105 9.28 0.85 -3.72
C ALA A 105 7.78 0.95 -4.05
N MET A 106 6.89 0.71 -3.08
CA MET A 106 5.44 0.68 -3.30
C MET A 106 4.81 2.04 -3.61
N ALA A 107 3.73 2.03 -4.40
CA ALA A 107 2.86 3.18 -4.64
C ALA A 107 2.05 3.63 -3.42
N SER A 108 1.48 4.84 -3.52
CA SER A 108 0.59 5.43 -2.51
C SER A 108 -0.82 4.82 -2.51
N THR A 109 -1.57 5.07 -1.44
CA THR A 109 -2.95 4.59 -1.24
C THR A 109 -3.99 5.55 -1.81
N ILE A 110 -4.98 5.05 -2.53
CA ILE A 110 -6.11 5.87 -2.99
C ILE A 110 -7.07 6.18 -1.82
N THR A 111 -7.70 5.15 -1.26
CA THR A 111 -8.80 5.32 -0.30
C THR A 111 -8.41 6.08 0.97
N SER A 112 -7.31 5.69 1.63
CA SER A 112 -6.90 6.32 2.90
C SER A 112 -6.24 7.70 2.71
N SER A 113 -5.51 7.94 1.62
CA SER A 113 -4.98 9.28 1.32
C SER A 113 -6.11 10.27 1.09
N VAL A 114 -7.06 9.92 0.21
CA VAL A 114 -8.21 10.78 -0.11
C VAL A 114 -9.07 11.04 1.14
N ALA A 115 -9.37 9.99 1.92
CA ALA A 115 -10.18 10.14 3.13
C ALA A 115 -9.53 11.03 4.20
N MET A 116 -8.22 10.89 4.42
CA MET A 116 -7.51 11.70 5.42
C MET A 116 -7.25 13.14 4.95
N THR A 117 -7.00 13.33 3.66
CA THR A 117 -6.95 14.67 3.06
C THR A 117 -8.29 15.38 3.21
N ALA A 118 -9.40 14.70 2.92
CA ALA A 118 -10.74 15.25 3.12
C ALA A 118 -11.00 15.60 4.60
N LEU A 119 -10.64 14.69 5.52
CA LEU A 119 -10.80 14.93 6.96
C LEU A 119 -9.98 16.13 7.45
N ALA A 120 -8.79 16.34 6.91
CA ALA A 120 -7.91 17.43 7.28
C ALA A 120 -8.22 18.77 6.59
N ALA A 121 -9.27 18.83 5.75
CA ALA A 121 -9.57 19.95 4.88
C ALA A 121 -8.38 20.32 3.98
N GLY A 122 -7.87 19.32 3.23
CA GLY A 122 -6.86 19.51 2.19
C GLY A 122 -7.43 19.41 0.78
N ASP A 123 -6.55 19.48 -0.22
CA ASP A 123 -6.93 19.43 -1.64
C ASP A 123 -7.27 17.99 -2.08
N VAL A 124 -8.55 17.65 -1.99
CA VAL A 124 -9.10 16.32 -2.32
C VAL A 124 -8.92 15.96 -3.80
N PRO A 125 -9.22 16.83 -4.79
CA PRO A 125 -8.94 16.54 -6.20
C PRO A 125 -7.49 16.15 -6.47
N SER A 126 -6.54 16.92 -5.91
CA SER A 126 -5.10 16.61 -6.04
C SER A 126 -4.72 15.30 -5.37
N ALA A 127 -5.35 14.95 -4.25
CA ALA A 127 -5.13 13.67 -3.58
C ALA A 127 -5.63 12.49 -4.40
N VAL A 128 -6.82 12.62 -5.01
CA VAL A 128 -7.38 11.61 -5.93
C VAL A 128 -6.46 11.41 -7.11
N PHE A 129 -6.00 12.51 -7.75
CA PHE A 129 -5.07 12.43 -8.89
C PHE A 129 -3.76 11.75 -8.49
N ASN A 130 -3.09 12.25 -7.43
CA ASN A 130 -1.80 11.75 -7.00
C ASN A 130 -1.81 10.28 -6.61
N ALA A 131 -2.83 9.85 -5.87
CA ALA A 131 -2.91 8.47 -5.43
C ALA A 131 -3.23 7.53 -6.61
N SER A 132 -4.07 7.96 -7.55
CA SER A 132 -4.41 7.17 -8.73
C SER A 132 -3.22 7.00 -9.67
N ILE A 133 -2.54 8.10 -9.99
CA ILE A 133 -1.36 8.06 -10.88
C ILE A 133 -0.19 7.33 -10.22
N SER A 134 -0.02 7.47 -8.90
CA SER A 134 0.97 6.68 -8.15
C SER A 134 0.69 5.19 -8.27
N GLY A 135 -0.56 4.75 -8.16
CA GLY A 135 -0.95 3.35 -8.35
C GLY A 135 -0.55 2.82 -9.73
N LEU A 136 -0.81 3.58 -10.80
CA LEU A 136 -0.45 3.21 -12.17
C LEU A 136 1.06 3.20 -12.40
N ILE A 137 1.77 4.25 -11.96
CA ILE A 137 3.24 4.33 -12.05
C ILE A 137 3.87 3.17 -11.30
N GLY A 138 3.36 2.84 -10.10
CA GLY A 138 3.90 1.77 -9.25
C GLY A 138 3.85 0.39 -9.88
N MET A 139 2.90 0.10 -10.77
CA MET A 139 2.84 -1.18 -11.48
C MET A 139 4.10 -1.46 -12.31
N ILE A 140 4.79 -0.40 -12.75
CA ILE A 140 6.02 -0.47 -13.54
C ILE A 140 7.23 -0.08 -12.67
N ALA A 141 7.12 1.02 -11.93
CA ALA A 141 8.21 1.57 -11.14
C ALA A 141 8.63 0.64 -10.00
N THR A 142 7.70 -0.04 -9.32
CA THR A 142 8.05 -0.91 -8.20
C THR A 142 8.96 -2.07 -8.64
N PRO A 143 8.65 -2.86 -9.68
CA PRO A 143 9.58 -3.84 -10.24
C PRO A 143 10.95 -3.29 -10.63
N VAL A 144 10.99 -2.12 -11.28
CA VAL A 144 12.24 -1.49 -11.72
C VAL A 144 13.09 -1.04 -10.53
N ILE A 145 12.48 -0.42 -9.53
CA ILE A 145 13.17 0.02 -8.31
C ILE A 145 13.74 -1.19 -7.56
N MET A 146 13.01 -2.31 -7.51
CA MET A 146 13.46 -3.54 -6.85
C MET A 146 14.75 -4.12 -7.43
N LEU A 147 15.13 -3.77 -8.67
CA LEU A 147 16.41 -4.17 -9.26
C LEU A 147 17.63 -3.61 -8.51
N TRP A 148 17.47 -2.50 -7.76
CA TRP A 148 18.58 -1.85 -7.06
C TRP A 148 19.22 -2.72 -5.97
N VAL A 149 18.43 -3.59 -5.35
CA VAL A 149 18.89 -4.43 -4.24
C VAL A 149 19.18 -5.87 -4.67
N GLY A 150 18.94 -6.19 -5.94
CA GLY A 150 19.01 -7.54 -6.46
C GLY A 150 17.98 -8.46 -5.81
N ALA A 151 17.82 -9.64 -6.40
CA ALA A 151 17.04 -10.69 -5.80
C ALA A 151 17.94 -11.43 -4.80
N GLY A 152 17.69 -11.25 -3.50
CA GLY A 152 18.51 -11.77 -2.42
C GLY A 152 18.71 -13.28 -2.46
N GLY A 153 19.75 -13.72 -3.18
CA GLY A 153 20.09 -15.13 -3.41
C GLY A 153 19.13 -15.94 -4.30
N HIS A 154 17.88 -15.50 -4.49
CA HIS A 154 16.86 -16.19 -5.27
C HIS A 154 16.68 -15.52 -6.63
N ALA A 155 16.48 -16.27 -7.72
CA ALA A 155 16.18 -15.65 -9.01
C ALA A 155 14.79 -15.00 -8.98
N MET A 156 14.71 -13.67 -9.06
CA MET A 156 13.46 -12.99 -9.40
C MET A 156 13.05 -13.38 -10.83
N PRO A 157 11.74 -13.47 -11.13
CA PRO A 157 11.28 -13.64 -12.50
C PRO A 157 11.83 -12.51 -13.39
N PRO A 158 11.96 -12.73 -14.71
CA PRO A 158 12.35 -11.68 -15.64
C PRO A 158 11.52 -10.40 -15.43
N LEU A 159 12.17 -9.24 -15.48
CA LEU A 159 11.52 -7.95 -15.20
C LEU A 159 10.29 -7.74 -16.10
N LEU A 160 10.41 -8.08 -17.38
CA LEU A 160 9.33 -7.92 -18.35
C LEU A 160 8.12 -8.79 -17.97
N ASP A 161 8.33 -10.05 -17.65
CA ASP A 161 7.26 -10.98 -17.25
C ASP A 161 6.57 -10.52 -15.95
N THR A 162 7.37 -9.98 -15.01
CA THR A 162 6.86 -9.41 -13.77
C THR A 162 5.97 -8.19 -14.04
N ILE A 163 6.43 -7.23 -14.85
CA ILE A 163 5.67 -6.04 -15.22
C ILE A 163 4.40 -6.43 -15.96
N LEU A 164 4.49 -7.31 -16.96
CA LEU A 164 3.33 -7.78 -17.73
C LEU A 164 2.33 -8.52 -16.83
N GLY A 165 2.81 -9.35 -15.90
CA GLY A 165 1.99 -10.03 -14.90
C GLY A 165 1.25 -9.05 -13.99
N ILE A 166 1.93 -8.01 -13.50
CA ILE A 166 1.31 -6.97 -12.66
C ILE A 166 0.29 -6.16 -13.46
N LEU A 167 0.63 -5.72 -14.67
CA LEU A 167 -0.29 -4.99 -15.54
C LEU A 167 -1.52 -5.85 -15.89
N ALA A 168 -1.33 -7.12 -16.21
CA ALA A 168 -2.44 -8.03 -16.48
C ALA A 168 -3.34 -8.24 -15.26
N THR A 169 -2.75 -8.33 -14.07
CA THR A 169 -3.49 -8.62 -12.82
C THR A 169 -4.16 -7.37 -12.25
N LEU A 170 -3.55 -6.19 -12.41
CA LEU A 170 -4.00 -4.95 -11.77
C LEU A 170 -4.56 -3.93 -12.76
N ALA A 171 -3.83 -3.65 -13.84
CA ALA A 171 -4.20 -2.60 -14.80
C ALA A 171 -5.38 -3.00 -15.67
N ILE A 172 -5.43 -4.23 -16.19
CA ILE A 172 -6.54 -4.72 -17.02
C ILE A 172 -7.89 -4.65 -16.27
N PRO A 173 -8.06 -5.27 -15.08
CA PRO A 173 -9.35 -5.20 -14.39
C PRO A 173 -9.71 -3.76 -14.01
N PHE A 174 -8.74 -2.94 -13.64
CA PHE A 174 -8.96 -1.53 -13.37
C PHE A 174 -9.47 -0.76 -14.60
N ALA A 175 -8.84 -0.97 -15.77
CA ALA A 175 -9.24 -0.36 -17.03
C ALA A 175 -10.65 -0.82 -17.44
N LEU A 176 -10.95 -2.11 -17.31
CA LEU A 176 -12.31 -2.63 -17.51
C LEU A 176 -13.32 -1.97 -16.57
N GLY A 177 -12.95 -1.78 -15.29
CA GLY A 177 -13.75 -1.08 -14.32
C GLY A 177 -14.05 0.37 -14.73
N GLN A 178 -13.06 1.07 -15.28
CA GLN A 178 -13.20 2.44 -15.82
C GLN A 178 -14.08 2.49 -17.08
N ILE A 179 -13.90 1.55 -18.02
CA ILE A 179 -14.69 1.47 -19.26
C ILE A 179 -16.16 1.17 -18.93
N CYS A 180 -16.41 0.23 -18.03
CA CYS A 180 -17.75 -0.16 -17.59
C CYS A 180 -18.38 0.84 -16.60
N ARG A 181 -17.64 1.85 -16.15
CA ARG A 181 -18.08 2.82 -15.12
C ARG A 181 -19.43 3.47 -15.40
N PRO A 182 -19.78 3.93 -16.62
CA PRO A 182 -21.09 4.53 -16.87
C PRO A 182 -22.27 3.60 -16.53
N LEU A 183 -22.06 2.28 -16.67
CA LEU A 183 -23.04 1.24 -16.38
C LEU A 183 -23.01 0.80 -14.91
N THR A 184 -21.81 0.66 -14.33
CA THR A 184 -21.64 0.12 -12.97
C THR A 184 -21.79 1.17 -11.89
N LEU A 185 -21.42 2.43 -12.14
CA LEU A 185 -21.41 3.49 -11.14
C LEU A 185 -22.79 3.80 -10.54
N PRO A 186 -23.91 3.85 -11.28
CA PRO A 186 -25.22 4.08 -10.68
C PRO A 186 -25.55 3.05 -9.59
N PHE A 187 -25.18 1.79 -9.82
CA PHE A 187 -25.36 0.70 -8.87
C PHE A 187 -24.32 0.73 -7.72
N LEU A 188 -23.03 0.82 -8.05
CA LEU A 188 -21.94 0.79 -7.06
C LEU A 188 -21.93 2.05 -6.17
N GLY A 189 -22.30 3.19 -6.75
CA GLY A 189 -22.35 4.49 -6.07
C GLY A 189 -23.38 4.56 -4.95
N THR A 190 -24.47 3.77 -5.03
CA THR A 190 -25.45 3.64 -3.93
C THR A 190 -24.98 2.64 -2.86
N ARG A 191 -24.02 1.76 -3.19
CA ARG A 191 -23.53 0.67 -2.35
C ARG A 191 -22.06 0.82 -1.92
N LYS A 192 -21.53 2.05 -1.83
CA LYS A 192 -20.11 2.33 -1.48
C LYS A 192 -19.62 1.59 -0.24
N LYS A 193 -20.47 1.45 0.79
CA LYS A 193 -20.13 0.70 2.01
C LYS A 193 -19.89 -0.79 1.74
N ALA A 194 -20.70 -1.41 0.89
CA ALA A 194 -20.53 -2.81 0.50
C ALA A 194 -19.28 -2.99 -0.36
N VAL A 195 -19.05 -2.09 -1.33
CA VAL A 195 -17.84 -2.08 -2.17
C VAL A 195 -16.58 -2.02 -1.30
N ASN A 196 -16.52 -1.08 -0.35
CA ASN A 196 -15.40 -0.95 0.58
C ASN A 196 -15.23 -2.19 1.49
N ARG A 197 -16.32 -2.88 1.83
CA ARG A 197 -16.26 -4.11 2.63
C ARG A 197 -15.66 -5.26 1.82
N VAL A 198 -16.05 -5.39 0.55
CA VAL A 198 -15.48 -6.38 -0.37
C VAL A 198 -13.99 -6.11 -0.58
N ASP A 199 -13.61 -4.86 -0.86
CA ASP A 199 -12.20 -4.42 -1.00
C ASP A 199 -11.36 -4.83 0.21
N ARG A 200 -11.77 -4.42 1.41
CA ARG A 200 -11.09 -4.76 2.67
C ARG A 200 -11.03 -6.27 2.92
N PHE A 201 -12.13 -6.99 2.68
CA PHE A 201 -12.19 -8.44 2.91
C PHE A 201 -11.25 -9.20 1.98
N MET A 202 -11.17 -8.81 0.70
CA MET A 202 -10.25 -9.42 -0.25
C MET A 202 -8.78 -9.16 0.14
N ILE A 203 -8.43 -7.96 0.61
CA ILE A 203 -7.07 -7.68 1.10
C ILE A 203 -6.73 -8.58 2.28
N ILE A 204 -7.66 -8.73 3.25
CA ILE A 204 -7.48 -9.63 4.39
C ILE A 204 -7.26 -11.08 3.92
N LEU A 205 -8.02 -11.56 2.94
CA LEU A 205 -7.85 -12.92 2.39
C LEU A 205 -6.49 -13.10 1.71
N ILE A 206 -5.99 -12.11 0.98
CA ILE A 206 -4.67 -12.18 0.34
C ILE A 206 -3.58 -12.28 1.41
N VAL A 207 -3.66 -11.44 2.44
CA VAL A 207 -2.70 -11.47 3.56
C VAL A 207 -2.79 -12.79 4.31
N TYR A 208 -4.00 -13.26 4.61
CA TYR A 208 -4.23 -14.56 5.23
C TYR A 208 -3.59 -15.70 4.43
N ALA A 209 -3.82 -15.74 3.12
CA ALA A 209 -3.24 -16.74 2.23
C ALA A 209 -1.70 -16.71 2.24
N SER A 210 -1.11 -15.51 2.14
CA SER A 210 0.35 -15.33 2.17
C SER A 210 0.98 -15.76 3.49
N PHE A 211 0.31 -15.51 4.62
CA PHE A 211 0.78 -15.96 5.93
C PHE A 211 0.59 -17.47 6.09
N CYS A 212 -0.50 -18.06 5.62
CA CYS A 212 -0.70 -19.51 5.66
C CYS A 212 0.40 -20.24 4.88
N ASP A 213 0.75 -19.74 3.70
CA ASP A 213 1.83 -20.28 2.86
C ASP A 213 3.19 -20.21 3.58
N SER A 214 3.54 -19.05 4.15
CA SER A 214 4.78 -18.92 4.93
C SER A 214 4.80 -19.72 6.25
N THR A 215 3.64 -19.96 6.86
CA THR A 215 3.55 -20.85 8.02
C THR A 215 3.73 -22.30 7.62
N ALA A 216 3.08 -22.73 6.53
CA ALA A 216 3.21 -24.09 6.02
C ALA A 216 4.64 -24.40 5.53
N SER A 217 5.36 -23.39 5.03
CA SER A 217 6.77 -23.53 4.63
C SER A 217 7.78 -23.46 5.79
N GLY A 218 7.31 -23.36 7.04
CA GLY A 218 8.15 -23.43 8.25
C GLY A 218 9.06 -22.21 8.47
N VAL A 219 8.76 -21.10 7.81
CA VAL A 219 9.65 -19.93 7.76
C VAL A 219 9.74 -19.20 9.11
N TRP A 220 8.70 -19.30 9.95
CA TRP A 220 8.64 -18.63 11.25
C TRP A 220 9.62 -19.16 12.30
N HIS A 221 10.18 -20.35 12.14
CA HIS A 221 11.19 -20.87 13.08
C HIS A 221 12.46 -19.99 13.13
N ARG A 222 12.68 -19.17 12.11
CA ARG A 222 13.80 -18.22 12.03
C ARG A 222 13.47 -16.84 12.60
N PHE A 223 12.24 -16.65 13.09
CA PHE A 223 11.71 -15.34 13.44
C PHE A 223 11.48 -15.21 14.95
N SER A 224 12.10 -14.19 15.55
CA SER A 224 11.93 -13.88 16.98
C SER A 224 10.97 -12.70 17.19
N ILE A 225 10.33 -12.63 18.35
CA ILE A 225 9.52 -11.46 18.76
C ILE A 225 10.38 -10.17 18.70
N GLY A 226 11.67 -10.27 18.99
CA GLY A 226 12.62 -9.17 18.85
C GLY A 226 12.69 -8.62 17.42
N GLN A 227 12.72 -9.49 16.40
CA GLN A 227 12.70 -9.06 15.01
C GLN A 227 11.39 -8.36 14.63
N LEU A 228 10.24 -8.80 15.16
CA LEU A 228 8.97 -8.10 14.95
C LEU A 228 9.01 -6.67 15.48
N LEU A 229 9.56 -6.47 16.69
CA LEU A 229 9.71 -5.15 17.29
C LEU A 229 10.66 -4.27 16.48
N VAL A 230 11.77 -4.83 16.00
CA VAL A 230 12.72 -4.11 15.11
C VAL A 230 12.02 -3.67 13.83
N VAL A 231 11.27 -4.55 13.15
CA VAL A 231 10.54 -4.18 11.92
C VAL A 231 9.47 -3.12 12.19
N ALA A 232 8.72 -3.24 13.30
CA ALA A 232 7.73 -2.25 13.69
C ALA A 232 8.36 -0.88 13.97
N LEU A 233 9.52 -0.86 14.64
CA LEU A 233 10.29 0.34 14.91
C LEU A 233 10.80 0.98 13.61
N LEU A 234 11.37 0.19 12.71
CA LEU A 234 11.85 0.65 11.41
C LEU A 234 10.72 1.21 10.54
N ALA A 235 9.56 0.54 10.52
CA ALA A 235 8.38 1.02 9.81
C ALA A 235 7.85 2.34 10.40
N SER A 236 7.83 2.46 11.72
CA SER A 236 7.44 3.69 12.42
C SER A 236 8.41 4.84 12.13
N LEU A 237 9.72 4.56 12.17
CA LEU A 237 10.77 5.52 11.89
C LEU A 237 10.69 5.99 10.43
N MET A 238 10.51 5.07 9.48
CA MET A 238 10.32 5.41 8.06
C MET A 238 9.11 6.32 7.87
N LEU A 239 7.98 6.00 8.49
CA LEU A 239 6.77 6.82 8.39
C LEU A 239 7.02 8.22 8.97
N PHE A 240 7.66 8.29 10.15
CA PHE A 240 8.00 9.55 10.79
C PHE A 240 8.89 10.43 9.91
N ILE A 241 9.97 9.85 9.37
CA ILE A 241 10.90 10.54 8.46
C ILE A 241 10.14 11.05 7.24
N MET A 242 9.30 10.22 6.61
CA MET A 242 8.59 10.61 5.40
C MET A 242 7.52 11.66 5.66
N LEU A 243 6.79 11.60 6.78
CA LEU A 243 5.87 12.66 7.19
C LEU A 243 6.60 13.99 7.44
N LEU A 244 7.75 13.94 8.11
CA LEU A 244 8.56 15.12 8.39
C LEU A 244 9.11 15.73 7.10
N LEU A 245 9.77 14.93 6.25
CA LEU A 245 10.35 15.38 4.99
C LEU A 245 9.29 15.95 4.05
N THR A 246 8.18 15.23 3.85
CA THR A 246 7.09 15.71 2.98
C THR A 246 6.51 17.02 3.49
N SER A 247 6.31 17.18 4.80
CA SER A 247 5.79 18.41 5.39
C SER A 247 6.78 19.59 5.28
N LEU A 248 8.04 19.38 5.63
CA LEU A 248 9.08 20.41 5.58
C LEU A 248 9.37 20.86 4.16
N CYS A 249 9.54 19.93 3.22
CA CYS A 249 9.80 20.26 1.83
C CYS A 249 8.58 20.92 1.17
N ALA A 250 7.35 20.46 1.45
CA ALA A 250 6.14 21.12 0.95
C ALA A 250 6.00 22.56 1.50
N LYS A 251 6.43 22.80 2.74
CA LYS A 251 6.51 24.15 3.32
C LYS A 251 7.56 25.00 2.63
N ALA A 252 8.76 24.47 2.42
CA ALA A 252 9.87 25.17 1.76
C ALA A 252 9.56 25.54 0.30
N LEU A 253 8.83 24.68 -0.42
CA LEU A 253 8.38 24.92 -1.79
C LEU A 253 7.21 25.91 -1.90
N GLY A 254 6.72 26.45 -0.78
CA GLY A 254 5.69 27.49 -0.79
C GLY A 254 4.27 26.99 -1.09
N PHE A 255 4.00 25.68 -1.07
CA PHE A 255 2.66 25.14 -1.30
C PHE A 255 1.63 25.71 -0.30
N SER A 256 0.38 25.85 -0.73
CA SER A 256 -0.72 26.25 0.14
C SER A 256 -0.97 25.23 1.25
N ARG A 257 -1.73 25.60 2.30
CA ARG A 257 -2.07 24.67 3.40
C ARG A 257 -2.70 23.37 2.87
N GLU A 258 -3.66 23.51 1.97
CA GLU A 258 -4.40 22.38 1.39
C GLU A 258 -3.49 21.44 0.60
N GLU A 259 -2.56 22.01 -0.17
CA GLU A 259 -1.57 21.26 -0.95
C GLU A 259 -0.53 20.60 -0.05
N ARG A 260 -0.10 21.26 1.03
CA ARG A 260 0.82 20.66 2.03
C ARG A 260 0.19 19.45 2.70
N ILE A 261 -1.10 19.51 3.03
CA ILE A 261 -1.84 18.38 3.60
C ILE A 261 -1.89 17.22 2.59
N THR A 262 -2.23 17.52 1.34
CA THR A 262 -2.23 16.52 0.26
C THR A 262 -0.84 15.94 0.03
N ALA A 263 0.21 16.76 0.03
CA ALA A 263 1.59 16.34 -0.13
C ALA A 263 2.03 15.40 1.00
N MET A 264 1.72 15.76 2.24
CA MET A 264 2.01 14.96 3.43
C MET A 264 1.31 13.61 3.37
N PHE A 265 0.01 13.57 3.09
CA PHE A 265 -0.75 12.32 3.11
C PHE A 265 -0.54 11.44 1.89
N CYS A 266 -0.41 12.00 0.69
CA CYS A 266 -0.15 11.20 -0.51
C CYS A 266 1.32 10.79 -0.61
N GLY A 267 2.25 11.63 -0.16
CA GLY A 267 3.69 11.39 -0.27
C GLY A 267 4.28 10.48 0.80
N SER A 268 3.60 10.28 1.94
CA SER A 268 4.08 9.41 3.03
C SER A 268 3.40 8.03 3.09
N LYS A 269 2.30 7.82 2.38
CA LYS A 269 1.55 6.56 2.49
C LYS A 269 1.99 5.51 1.47
N LYS A 270 1.81 4.24 1.85
CA LYS A 270 2.08 3.07 1.02
C LYS A 270 0.89 2.12 0.98
N SER A 271 0.61 1.59 -0.20
CA SER A 271 -0.61 0.81 -0.49
C SER A 271 -0.41 -0.67 -0.28
N LEU A 272 -1.06 -1.21 0.75
CA LEU A 272 -1.18 -2.65 0.94
C LEU A 272 -2.10 -3.28 -0.11
N ALA A 273 -3.16 -2.57 -0.54
CA ALA A 273 -4.14 -3.07 -1.50
C ALA A 273 -3.50 -3.42 -2.85
N SER A 274 -2.55 -2.61 -3.32
CA SER A 274 -1.76 -2.91 -4.51
C SER A 274 -0.48 -3.68 -4.19
N GLY A 275 0.11 -3.50 -3.00
CA GLY A 275 1.35 -4.18 -2.66
C GLY A 275 1.20 -5.67 -2.43
N ALA A 276 0.10 -6.13 -1.84
CA ALA A 276 -0.13 -7.55 -1.63
C ALA A 276 -0.17 -8.37 -2.94
N PRO A 277 -0.96 -8.00 -3.97
CA PRO A 277 -0.94 -8.71 -5.25
C PRO A 277 0.38 -8.52 -6.01
N THR A 278 1.00 -7.34 -5.96
CA THR A 278 2.31 -7.11 -6.57
C THR A 278 3.38 -8.01 -5.96
N ALA A 279 3.43 -8.14 -4.62
CA ALA A 279 4.37 -9.02 -3.94
C ALA A 279 4.19 -10.48 -4.38
N LYS A 280 2.94 -10.94 -4.49
CA LYS A 280 2.64 -12.32 -4.93
C LYS A 280 3.17 -12.63 -6.33
N ILE A 281 3.20 -11.63 -7.23
CA ILE A 281 3.73 -11.79 -8.60
C ILE A 281 5.26 -11.68 -8.59
N MET A 282 5.81 -10.66 -7.92
CA MET A 282 7.25 -10.39 -7.90
C MET A 282 8.06 -11.46 -7.18
N PHE A 283 7.51 -12.00 -6.10
CA PHE A 283 8.14 -13.01 -5.26
C PHE A 283 7.43 -14.37 -5.40
N ALA A 284 6.84 -14.63 -6.57
CA ALA A 284 6.17 -15.90 -6.84
C ALA A 284 7.13 -17.07 -6.60
N GLY A 285 6.69 -18.05 -5.80
CA GLY A 285 7.52 -19.21 -5.44
C GLY A 285 8.54 -18.97 -4.33
N HIS A 286 8.63 -17.75 -3.77
CA HIS A 286 9.50 -17.47 -2.64
C HIS A 286 8.84 -17.99 -1.33
N PRO A 287 9.45 -18.93 -0.59
CA PRO A 287 8.82 -19.56 0.59
C PRO A 287 8.53 -18.55 1.71
N GLY A 288 9.36 -17.50 1.80
CA GLY A 288 9.22 -16.39 2.76
C GLY A 288 8.32 -15.22 2.35
N LEU A 289 7.37 -15.39 1.42
CA LEU A 289 6.49 -14.30 0.96
C LEU A 289 5.81 -13.53 2.12
N GLY A 290 5.31 -14.22 3.14
CA GLY A 290 4.72 -13.62 4.33
C GLY A 290 5.70 -12.74 5.11
N MET A 291 6.98 -13.12 5.20
CA MET A 291 8.02 -12.28 5.82
C MET A 291 8.34 -11.04 4.99
N ILE A 292 8.39 -11.18 3.66
CA ILE A 292 8.59 -10.05 2.74
C ILE A 292 7.42 -9.06 2.85
N MET A 293 6.20 -9.54 3.07
CA MET A 293 5.02 -8.69 3.23
C MET A 293 4.91 -8.01 4.61
N LEU A 294 5.59 -8.54 5.64
CA LEU A 294 5.43 -8.10 7.01
C LEU A 294 5.76 -6.60 7.23
N PRO A 295 6.87 -6.03 6.70
CA PRO A 295 7.16 -4.61 6.85
C PRO A 295 6.05 -3.72 6.26
N LEU A 296 5.52 -4.09 5.08
CA LEU A 296 4.43 -3.35 4.44
C LEU A 296 3.14 -3.39 5.26
N LEU A 297 2.83 -4.54 5.88
CA LEU A 297 1.67 -4.70 6.75
C LEU A 297 1.75 -3.83 8.00
N LEU A 298 2.90 -3.88 8.70
CA LEU A 298 3.12 -3.06 9.90
C LEU A 298 3.09 -1.58 9.55
N TYR A 299 3.78 -1.17 8.47
CA TYR A 299 3.76 0.20 7.99
C TYR A 299 2.33 0.67 7.67
N HIS A 300 1.58 -0.14 6.92
CA HIS A 300 0.19 0.16 6.58
C HIS A 300 -0.67 0.37 7.82
N GLN A 301 -0.42 -0.40 8.87
CA GLN A 301 -1.21 -0.29 10.09
C GLN A 301 -0.84 0.94 10.92
N ILE A 302 0.46 1.21 11.05
CA ILE A 302 0.98 2.38 11.76
C ILE A 302 0.53 3.66 11.04
N GLN A 303 0.64 3.73 9.71
CA GLN A 303 0.22 4.91 8.94
C GLN A 303 -1.27 5.21 9.10
N LEU A 304 -2.14 4.20 9.22
CA LEU A 304 -3.57 4.44 9.40
C LEU A 304 -3.83 5.13 10.73
N VAL A 305 -3.23 4.65 11.81
CA VAL A 305 -3.39 5.23 13.16
C VAL A 305 -2.81 6.64 13.20
N VAL A 306 -1.55 6.79 12.80
CA VAL A 306 -0.82 8.08 12.86
C VAL A 306 -1.47 9.13 11.97
N CYS A 307 -1.76 8.80 10.71
CA CYS A 307 -2.33 9.78 9.79
C CYS A 307 -3.79 10.14 10.12
N THR A 308 -4.57 9.25 10.73
CA THR A 308 -5.91 9.62 11.25
C THR A 308 -5.81 10.63 12.39
N ILE A 309 -4.86 10.44 13.32
CA ILE A 309 -4.62 11.41 14.41
C ILE A 309 -4.19 12.76 13.82
N LEU A 310 -3.21 12.76 12.91
CA LEU A 310 -2.73 13.99 12.26
C LEU A 310 -3.83 14.69 11.48
N ALA A 311 -4.67 13.96 10.75
CA ALA A 311 -5.79 14.55 10.02
C ALA A 311 -6.79 15.24 10.97
N GLY A 312 -7.06 14.62 12.12
CA GLY A 312 -7.90 15.21 13.16
C GLY A 312 -7.29 16.47 13.78
N SER A 313 -5.96 16.53 13.95
CA SER A 313 -5.27 17.73 14.43
C SER A 313 -5.31 18.86 13.39
N CYS A 314 -5.00 18.56 12.12
CA CYS A 314 -5.06 19.54 11.04
C CYS A 314 -6.46 20.14 10.86
N ALA A 315 -7.52 19.35 11.09
CA ALA A 315 -8.90 19.82 11.03
C ALA A 315 -9.20 20.86 12.12
N ARG A 316 -8.72 20.64 13.36
CA ARG A 316 -8.91 21.59 14.48
C ARG A 316 -8.14 22.89 14.29
N ASP A 317 -6.93 22.80 13.74
CA ASP A 317 -6.14 23.99 13.40
C ASP A 317 -6.83 24.83 12.32
N ASN A 318 -7.68 24.23 11.47
CA ASN A 318 -8.43 24.95 10.46
C ASN A 318 -9.58 25.74 11.08
N THR A 319 -10.33 25.13 12.01
CA THR A 319 -11.43 25.80 12.72
C THR A 319 -10.92 26.97 13.55
N ALA A 320 -9.79 26.81 14.26
CA ALA A 320 -9.20 27.88 15.07
C ALA A 320 -8.61 29.05 14.26
N ARG A 321 -8.41 28.90 12.96
CA ARG A 321 -7.97 29.98 12.05
C ARG A 321 -9.12 30.67 11.32
N ALA A 322 -10.29 30.04 11.32
CA ALA A 322 -11.50 30.58 10.71
C ALA A 322 -12.32 31.43 11.71
N GLU A 323 -12.07 31.25 13.01
CA GLU A 323 -12.49 32.11 14.12
C GLU A 323 -11.52 33.28 14.30
#